data_AF-A0A4Q1CIE1-F1
#
_entry.id   AF-A0A4Q1CIE1-F1
#
_cell.length_a   1.000
_cell.length_b   1.000
_cell.length_c   1.000
_cell.angle_alpha   90.00
_cell.angle_beta   90.00
_cell.angle_gamma   90.00
#
_symmetry.space_group_name_H-M   'P 1'
#
loop_
_entity.id
_entity.type
_entity.pdbx_description
1 polymer ?
#
loop_
_entity_poly.entity_id
_entity_poly.type
_entity_poly.pdbx_seq_one_letter_code
_entity_poly.pdbx_strand_id
1 'polypeptide(L)'
;MAKGISELDVHQAADDIIAAGERPTVERIRAHLGTGSPNTVTRWLETWWQTVGFRLRQRAIEAAVPGIPERVAHLSQRLWQAALQDA
;
A
#
# COMPACT_ATOMS: atom_id res chain seq x y z
N MET A 1 4.04 27.72 10.23
CA MET A 1 3.31 27.66 8.95
C MET A 1 2.56 26.34 8.92
N ALA A 2 1.24 26.33 8.70
CA ALA A 2 0.45 25.11 8.72
C ALA A 2 0.96 24.17 7.61
N LYS A 3 1.47 22.99 8.01
CA LYS A 3 1.93 21.97 7.06
C LYS A 3 0.70 21.49 6.29
N GLY A 4 0.65 21.79 5.00
CA GLY A 4 -0.44 21.33 4.14
C GLY A 4 -0.49 19.80 4.08
N ILE A 5 -1.67 19.26 3.79
CA ILE A 5 -1.86 17.82 3.59
C ILE A 5 -1.02 17.31 2.41
N SER A 6 -0.34 16.19 2.61
CA SER A 6 0.47 15.55 1.58
C SER A 6 -0.37 14.61 0.70
N GLU A 7 0.21 14.20 -0.43
CA GLU A 7 -0.36 13.15 -1.28
C GLU A 7 -0.54 11.85 -0.51
N LEU A 8 0.48 11.46 0.27
CA LEU A 8 0.47 10.24 1.07
C LEU A 8 -0.69 10.24 2.09
N ASP A 9 -0.94 11.37 2.74
CA ASP A 9 -2.04 11.49 3.72
C ASP A 9 -3.40 11.22 3.06
N VAL A 10 -3.62 11.76 1.86
CA VAL A 10 -4.87 11.55 1.11
C VAL A 10 -4.97 10.12 0.58
N HIS A 11 -3.86 9.55 0.11
CA HIS A 11 -3.84 8.17 -0.38
C HIS A 11 -4.15 7.18 0.75
N GLN A 12 -3.55 7.38 1.93
CA GLN A 12 -3.79 6.53 3.09
C GLN A 12 -5.26 6.64 3.55
N ALA A 13 -5.78 7.86 3.67
CA ALA A 13 -7.19 8.06 4.03
C ALA A 13 -8.15 7.41 3.00
N ALA A 14 -7.82 7.46 1.70
CA ALA A 14 -8.62 6.82 0.67
C ALA A 14 -8.56 5.29 0.73
N ASP A 15 -7.38 4.73 0.98
CA ASP A 15 -7.19 3.29 1.19
C ASP A 15 -7.96 2.80 2.43
N ASP A 16 -7.95 3.56 3.54
CA ASP A 16 -8.67 3.23 4.78
C ASP A 16 -10.20 3.28 4.59
N ILE A 17 -10.70 4.26 3.86
CA ILE A 17 -12.14 4.38 3.53
C ILE A 17 -12.59 3.20 2.65
N ILE A 18 -11.79 2.81 1.65
CA ILE A 18 -12.08 1.61 0.85
C ILE A 18 -12.06 0.35 1.69
N ALA A 19 -11.09 0.21 2.61
CA ALA A 19 -11.02 -0.93 3.50
C ALA A 19 -12.27 -1.03 4.41
N ALA A 20 -12.87 0.10 4.76
CA ALA A 20 -14.15 0.17 5.47
C ALA A 20 -15.39 -0.14 4.59
N GLY A 21 -15.20 -0.39 3.29
CA GLY A 21 -16.30 -0.66 2.34
C GLY A 21 -17.02 0.60 1.85
N GLU A 22 -16.46 1.78 2.10
CA GLU A 22 -17.03 3.06 1.71
C GLU A 22 -16.34 3.65 0.47
N ARG A 23 -17.03 4.54 -0.23
CA ARG A 23 -16.44 5.26 -1.37
C ARG A 23 -15.63 6.47 -0.87
N PRO A 24 -14.33 6.59 -1.19
CA PRO A 24 -13.54 7.75 -0.83
C PRO A 24 -14.02 8.97 -1.65
N THR A 25 -14.64 9.93 -0.95
CA THR A 25 -15.06 11.22 -1.50
C THR A 25 -14.27 12.34 -0.84
N VAL A 26 -14.18 13.50 -1.48
CA VAL A 26 -13.48 14.68 -0.92
C VAL A 26 -13.98 15.02 0.48
N GLU A 27 -15.29 14.94 0.71
CA GLU A 27 -15.91 15.19 2.02
C GLU A 27 -15.46 14.17 3.07
N ARG A 28 -15.48 12.87 2.74
CA ARG A 28 -15.06 11.81 3.66
C ARG A 28 -13.58 11.86 3.98
N ILE A 29 -12.73 12.13 2.97
CA ILE A 29 -11.30 12.30 3.18
C ILE A 29 -11.03 13.48 4.11
N ARG A 30 -11.73 14.60 3.92
CA ARG A 30 -11.61 15.77 4.80
C ARG A 30 -12.13 15.49 6.21
N ALA A 31 -13.21 14.73 6.35
CA ALA A 31 -13.71 14.28 7.65
C ALA A 31 -12.70 13.35 8.35
N HIS A 32 -12.04 12.48 7.59
CA HIS A 32 -11.03 11.55 8.09
C HIS A 32 -9.72 12.26 8.52
N LEU A 33 -9.24 13.21 7.70
CA LEU A 33 -7.99 13.94 7.97
C LEU A 33 -8.17 15.17 8.89
N GLY A 34 -9.40 15.68 9.04
CA GLY A 34 -9.70 16.87 9.84
C GLY A 34 -9.13 18.20 9.30
N THR A 35 -8.40 18.17 8.18
CA THR A 35 -7.75 19.34 7.57
C THR A 35 -7.57 19.14 6.06
N GLY A 36 -7.17 20.21 5.37
CA GLY A 36 -6.92 20.21 3.93
C GLY A 36 -7.96 20.95 3.11
N SER A 37 -7.48 21.72 2.12
CA SER A 37 -8.36 22.42 1.19
C SER A 37 -9.07 21.41 0.28
N PRO A 38 -10.35 21.63 -0.09
CA PRO A 38 -11.06 20.76 -1.02
C PRO A 38 -10.28 20.55 -2.33
N ASN A 39 -9.67 21.60 -2.86
CA ASN A 39 -8.90 21.54 -4.11
C ASN A 39 -7.66 20.65 -4.00
N THR A 40 -6.98 20.68 -2.86
CA THR A 40 -5.82 19.82 -2.60
C THR A 40 -6.23 18.35 -2.49
N VAL A 41 -7.33 18.08 -1.77
CA VAL A 41 -7.86 16.72 -1.63
C VAL A 41 -8.33 16.18 -2.97
N THR A 42 -9.08 16.95 -3.76
CA THR A 42 -9.52 16.55 -5.10
C THR A 42 -8.34 16.16 -5.97
N ARG A 43 -7.28 16.98 -6.00
CA ARG A 43 -6.08 16.69 -6.80
C ARG A 43 -5.44 15.36 -6.40
N TRP A 44 -5.22 15.12 -5.11
CA TRP A 44 -4.56 13.91 -4.65
C TRP A 44 -5.46 12.68 -4.73
N LEU A 45 -6.77 12.85 -4.52
CA LEU A 45 -7.74 11.77 -4.67
C LEU A 45 -7.81 11.29 -6.13
N GLU A 46 -7.67 12.20 -7.10
CA GLU A 46 -7.57 11.82 -8.51
C GLU A 46 -6.29 11.01 -8.78
N THR A 47 -5.13 11.45 -8.28
CA THR A 47 -3.87 10.68 -8.40
C THR A 47 -4.00 9.28 -7.79
N TRP A 48 -4.63 9.19 -6.64
CA TRP A 48 -4.94 7.92 -5.99
C TRP A 48 -5.84 7.03 -6.88
N TRP A 49 -6.90 7.59 -7.46
CA TRP A 49 -7.85 6.85 -8.31
C TRP A 49 -7.18 6.29 -9.57
N GLN A 50 -6.27 7.04 -10.18
CA GLN A 50 -5.51 6.58 -11.36
C GLN A 50 -4.56 5.41 -11.03
N THR A 51 -4.10 5.30 -9.78
CA THR A 51 -3.10 4.28 -9.39
C THR A 51 -3.71 3.08 -8.66
N VAL A 52 -4.86 3.23 -7.99
CA VAL A 52 -5.45 2.17 -7.13
C VAL A 52 -5.73 0.88 -7.89
N GLY A 53 -6.24 0.94 -9.12
CA GLY A 53 -6.53 -0.26 -9.92
C GLY A 53 -5.28 -1.10 -10.22
N PHE A 54 -4.18 -0.44 -10.58
CA PHE A 54 -2.90 -1.11 -10.80
C PHE A 54 -2.34 -1.68 -9.51
N ARG A 55 -2.33 -0.89 -8.41
CA ARG A 55 -1.83 -1.34 -7.11
C ARG A 55 -2.58 -2.55 -6.57
N LEU A 56 -3.91 -2.56 -6.67
CA LEU A 56 -4.74 -3.69 -6.24
C LEU A 56 -4.47 -4.94 -7.07
N ARG A 57 -4.35 -4.81 -8.39
CA ARG A 57 -4.00 -5.93 -9.27
C ARG A 57 -2.61 -6.48 -8.95
N GLN A 58 -1.63 -5.60 -8.75
CA GLN A 58 -0.27 -5.99 -8.41
C GLN A 58 -0.24 -6.75 -7.07
N ARG A 59 -0.92 -6.24 -6.03
CA ARG A 59 -1.05 -6.94 -4.75
C ARG A 59 -1.71 -8.31 -4.88
N ALA A 60 -2.74 -8.43 -5.73
CA ALA A 60 -3.38 -9.72 -5.99
C ALA A 60 -2.42 -10.72 -6.68
N ILE A 61 -1.60 -10.25 -7.61
CA ILE A 61 -0.56 -11.08 -8.26
C ILE A 61 0.48 -11.51 -7.23
N GLU A 62 0.99 -10.58 -6.42
CA GLU A 62 1.96 -10.87 -5.36
C GLU A 62 1.42 -11.86 -4.33
N ALA A 63 0.17 -11.70 -3.90
CA ALA A 63 -0.50 -12.62 -2.98
C ALA A 63 -0.77 -14.00 -3.60
N ALA A 64 -0.89 -14.08 -4.93
CA ALA A 64 -1.07 -15.34 -5.65
C ALA A 64 0.26 -16.07 -5.89
N VAL A 65 1.42 -15.42 -5.66
CA VAL A 65 2.71 -16.11 -5.72
C VAL A 65 2.77 -17.10 -4.55
N PRO A 66 2.86 -18.42 -4.82
CA PRO A 66 3.02 -19.40 -3.75
C PRO A 66 4.26 -19.04 -2.94
N GLY A 67 4.14 -19.08 -1.61
CA GLY A 67 5.30 -18.95 -0.74
C GLY A 67 6.40 -19.94 -1.12
N ILE A 68 7.63 -19.68 -0.70
CA ILE A 68 8.78 -20.54 -1.00
C ILE A 68 8.42 -21.98 -0.60
N PRO A 69 8.44 -22.94 -1.53
CA PRO A 69 8.15 -24.33 -1.18
C PRO A 69 9.10 -24.79 -0.07
N GLU A 70 8.58 -25.49 0.92
CA GLU A 70 9.33 -25.92 2.12
C GLU A 70 10.63 -26.65 1.76
N ARG A 71 10.60 -27.46 0.69
CA ARG A 71 11.78 -28.14 0.14
C ARG A 71 12.87 -27.16 -0.31
N VAL A 72 12.49 -26.06 -0.97
CA VAL A 72 13.44 -25.02 -1.41
C VAL A 72 14.03 -24.30 -0.20
N ALA A 73 13.21 -23.96 0.80
CA ALA A 73 13.68 -23.34 2.03
C ALA A 73 14.71 -24.21 2.77
N HIS A 74 14.42 -25.51 2.94
CA HIS A 74 15.35 -26.45 3.56
C HIS A 74 16.67 -26.61 2.81
N LEU A 75 16.63 -26.71 1.48
CA LEU A 75 17.83 -26.83 0.67
C LEU A 75 18.70 -25.58 0.76
N SER A 76 18.10 -24.39 0.68
CA SER A 76 18.79 -23.12 0.86
C SER A 76 19.44 -22.99 2.24
N GLN A 77 18.73 -23.41 3.30
CA GLN A 77 19.28 -23.38 4.65
C GLN A 77 20.47 -24.34 4.82
N ARG A 78 20.42 -25.52 4.20
CA ARG A 78 21.56 -26.45 4.18
C ARG A 78 22.76 -25.89 3.43
N LEU A 79 22.52 -25.26 2.27
CA LEU A 79 23.58 -24.61 1.50
C LEU A 79 24.26 -23.50 2.32
N TRP A 80 23.46 -22.67 2.99
CA TRP A 80 23.95 -21.61 3.85
C TRP A 80 24.81 -22.13 5.01
N GLN A 81 24.37 -23.20 5.68
CA GLN A 81 25.14 -23.83 6.75
C GLN A 81 26.46 -24.42 6.24
N ALA A 82 26.47 -25.08 5.08
CA ALA A 82 27.69 -25.59 4.47
C ALA A 82 28.68 -24.46 4.15
N ALA A 83 28.20 -23.36 3.56
CA ALA A 83 29.04 -22.21 3.26
C ALA A 83 29.64 -21.54 4.52
N LEU A 84 28.91 -21.54 5.64
CA LEU A 84 29.44 -21.05 6.92
C LEU A 84 30.44 -22.00 7.58
N GLN A 85 30.39 -23.30 7.27
CA GLN A 85 31.33 -24.30 7.79
C GLN A 85 32.64 -24.35 7.01
N ASP A 86 32.60 -24.01 5.73
CA ASP A 86 33.78 -23.93 4.83
C ASP A 86 34.51 -22.57 4.90
N ALA A 87 34.00 -21.60 5.67
CA ALA A 87 34.58 -20.27 5.88
C ALA A 87 35.39 -20.19 7.19
#